data_AF-A0A9X1S1B5-F1
#
_entry.id   AF-A0A9X1S1B5-F1
#
_cell.length_a   1.000
_cell.length_b   1.000
_cell.length_c   1.000
_cell.angle_alpha   90.00
_cell.angle_beta   90.00
_cell.angle_gamma   90.00
#
_symmetry.space_group_name_H-M   'P 1'
#
loop_
_entity.id
_entity.type
_entity.pdbx_description
1 polymer ?
#
loop_
_entity_poly.entity_id
_entity_poly.type
_entity_poly.pdbx_seq_one_letter_code
_entity_poly.pdbx_strand_id
1 'polypeptide(L)'
;MTVDEMRAKLAYSRRRLEAANEAKAHAETLSASAREMGGAIPGFGGSGNQRAARQMRGAYGRADAAHKDADERIEKWKYRIRSLERRIAGHERVRFTAADLKGVTHVRTSTTWRKVVRVNAKSVTVATPYSWTDRIAIDQVREHRTVTS
;
A
#
# COMPACT_ATOMS: atom_id res chain seq x y z
N MET A 1 12.68 -15.09 -4.37
CA MET A 1 13.03 -13.68 -4.60
C MET A 1 13.89 -13.23 -3.44
N THR A 2 15.12 -12.81 -3.70
CA THR A 2 16.09 -12.39 -2.67
C THR A 2 15.74 -11.00 -2.13
N VAL A 3 16.34 -10.61 -1.00
CA VAL A 3 16.15 -9.24 -0.45
C VAL A 3 16.67 -8.19 -1.43
N ASP A 4 17.79 -8.44 -2.10
CA ASP A 4 18.36 -7.52 -3.09
C ASP A 4 17.45 -7.36 -4.31
N GLU A 5 16.86 -8.46 -4.81
CA GLU A 5 15.83 -8.39 -5.87
C GLU A 5 14.60 -7.60 -5.41
N MET A 6 14.19 -7.72 -4.14
CA MET A 6 13.09 -6.94 -3.58
C MET A 6 13.43 -5.45 -3.51
N ARG A 7 14.65 -5.11 -3.07
CA ARG A 7 15.15 -3.72 -3.00
C ARG A 7 15.26 -3.10 -4.40
N ALA A 8 15.75 -3.85 -5.39
CA ALA A 8 15.77 -3.40 -6.78
C ALA A 8 14.35 -3.14 -7.32
N LYS A 9 13.40 -4.03 -7.04
CA LYS A 9 11.98 -3.84 -7.40
C LYS A 9 11.33 -2.69 -6.65
N LEU A 10 11.74 -2.41 -5.41
CA LEU A 10 11.27 -1.27 -4.62
C LEU A 10 11.74 0.03 -5.26
N ALA A 11 13.03 0.14 -5.59
CA ALA A 11 13.59 1.29 -6.29
C ALA A 11 12.91 1.53 -7.65
N TYR A 12 12.68 0.47 -8.42
CA TYR A 12 11.90 0.54 -9.65
C TYR A 12 10.47 1.05 -9.41
N SER A 13 9.77 0.49 -8.41
CA SER A 13 8.39 0.88 -8.10
C SER A 13 8.30 2.35 -7.65
N ARG A 14 9.30 2.85 -6.92
CA ARG A 14 9.40 4.26 -6.53
C ARG A 14 9.57 5.19 -7.74
N ARG A 15 10.46 4.86 -8.67
CA ARG A 15 10.59 5.61 -9.94
C ARG A 15 9.29 5.63 -10.75
N ARG A 16 8.53 4.52 -10.73
CA ARG A 16 7.23 4.46 -11.41
C ARG A 16 6.14 5.27 -10.71
N LEU A 17 6.19 5.37 -9.37
CA LEU A 17 5.30 6.25 -8.62
C LEU A 17 5.60 7.72 -8.91
N GLU A 18 6.88 8.09 -8.98
CA GLU A 18 7.34 9.43 -9.35
C GLU A 18 6.83 9.82 -10.74
N ALA A 19 7.06 8.98 -11.75
CA ALA A 19 6.53 9.21 -13.10
C ALA A 19 4.98 9.30 -13.15
N ALA A 20 4.27 8.58 -12.27
CA ALA A 20 2.82 8.69 -12.17
C ALA A 20 2.38 10.01 -11.52
N ASN A 21 3.13 10.52 -10.54
CA ASN A 21 2.90 11.84 -9.95
C ASN A 21 3.18 12.96 -10.96
N GLU A 22 4.24 12.84 -11.78
CA GLU A 22 4.51 13.77 -12.88
C GLU A 22 3.36 13.78 -13.90
N ALA A 23 2.85 12.60 -14.26
CA ALA A 23 1.68 12.50 -15.15
C ALA A 23 0.44 13.18 -14.54
N LYS A 24 0.24 13.07 -13.21
CA LYS A 24 -0.82 13.78 -12.50
C LYS A 24 -0.65 15.30 -12.55
N ALA A 25 0.56 15.81 -12.33
CA ALA A 25 0.86 17.24 -12.45
C ALA A 25 0.62 17.76 -13.88
N HIS A 26 0.94 16.95 -14.90
CA HIS A 26 0.61 17.27 -16.28
C HIS A 26 -0.90 17.32 -16.52
N ALA A 27 -1.66 16.36 -15.97
CA ALA A 27 -3.12 16.35 -16.04
C ALA A 27 -3.74 17.60 -15.36
N GLU A 28 -3.18 18.06 -14.23
CA GLU A 28 -3.59 19.31 -13.57
C GLU A 28 -3.38 20.53 -14.48
N THR A 29 -2.27 20.56 -15.21
CA THR A 29 -1.98 21.63 -16.18
C THR A 29 -2.97 21.60 -17.35
N LEU A 30 -3.30 20.42 -17.88
CA LEU A 30 -4.32 20.25 -18.91
C LEU A 30 -5.71 20.70 -18.42
N SER A 31 -6.05 20.39 -17.16
CA SER A 31 -7.30 20.82 -16.53
C SER A 31 -7.36 22.34 -16.36
N ALA A 32 -6.25 22.97 -15.96
CA ALA A 32 -6.13 24.43 -15.88
C ALA A 32 -6.32 25.09 -17.25
N SER A 33 -5.66 24.58 -18.30
CA SER A 33 -5.83 25.05 -19.67
C SER A 33 -7.26 24.86 -20.20
N ALA A 34 -7.91 23.75 -19.85
CA ALA A 34 -9.32 23.52 -20.19
C ALA A 34 -10.27 24.51 -19.51
N ARG A 35 -9.98 24.89 -18.24
CA ARG A 35 -10.72 25.93 -17.52
C ARG A 35 -10.53 27.31 -18.13
N GLU A 36 -9.31 27.66 -18.52
CA GLU A 36 -9.02 28.91 -19.22
C GLU A 36 -9.79 29.00 -20.55
N MET A 37 -9.79 27.92 -21.35
CA MET A 37 -10.60 27.83 -22.57
C MET A 37 -12.11 27.95 -22.30
N GLY A 38 -12.60 27.40 -21.19
CA GLY A 38 -14.01 27.52 -20.79
C GLY A 38 -14.42 28.92 -20.36
N GLY A 39 -13.53 29.65 -19.68
CA GLY A 39 -13.76 31.04 -19.24
C GLY A 39 -13.61 32.06 -20.36
N ALA A 40 -12.85 31.75 -21.41
CA ALA A 40 -12.58 32.64 -22.54
C ALA A 40 -13.63 32.58 -23.66
N ILE A 41 -14.70 31.78 -23.55
CA ILE A 41 -15.77 31.70 -24.56
C ILE A 41 -16.92 32.63 -24.15
N PRO A 42 -17.08 33.83 -24.76
CA PRO A 42 -18.20 34.71 -24.47
C PRO A 42 -19.50 34.07 -24.99
N GLY A 43 -20.55 34.06 -24.17
CA GLY A 43 -21.90 33.66 -24.60
C GLY A 43 -22.22 32.16 -24.49
N PHE A 44 -21.82 31.50 -23.39
CA PHE A 44 -22.31 30.16 -23.04
C PHE A 44 -23.79 30.21 -22.57
N GLY A 45 -24.67 30.57 -23.51
CA GLY A 45 -26.10 30.70 -23.36
C GLY A 45 -26.78 30.54 -24.71
N GLY A 46 -27.22 29.33 -25.03
CA GLY A 46 -28.24 29.05 -26.03
C GLY A 46 -27.84 28.99 -27.52
N SER A 47 -26.91 29.82 -28.03
CA SER A 47 -26.68 29.90 -29.48
C SER A 47 -25.21 30.04 -29.94
N GLY A 48 -24.24 29.93 -29.03
CA GLY A 48 -22.81 30.06 -29.32
C GLY A 48 -22.20 28.92 -30.16
N ASN A 49 -21.14 29.24 -30.90
CA ASN A 49 -20.40 28.41 -31.85
C ASN A 49 -20.18 26.96 -31.36
N GLN A 50 -21.00 26.02 -31.84
CA GLN A 50 -21.01 24.61 -31.41
C GLN A 50 -19.64 23.93 -31.51
N ARG A 51 -18.76 24.41 -32.40
CA ARG A 51 -17.39 23.91 -32.55
C ARG A 51 -16.54 24.20 -31.33
N ALA A 52 -16.62 25.41 -30.78
CA ALA A 52 -15.89 25.80 -29.57
C ALA A 52 -16.36 24.99 -28.35
N ALA A 53 -17.67 24.76 -28.22
CA ALA A 53 -18.23 23.92 -27.17
C ALA A 53 -17.80 22.44 -27.26
N ARG A 54 -17.68 21.90 -28.49
CA ARG A 54 -17.13 20.54 -28.70
C ARG A 54 -15.65 20.46 -28.35
N GLN A 55 -14.86 21.48 -28.71
CA GLN A 55 -13.43 21.56 -28.36
C GLN A 55 -13.22 21.63 -26.85
N MET A 56 -13.97 22.47 -26.15
CA MET A 56 -13.95 22.58 -24.68
C MET A 56 -14.28 21.23 -24.03
N ARG A 57 -15.41 20.59 -24.40
CA ARG A 57 -15.78 19.26 -23.86
C ARG A 57 -14.71 18.20 -24.12
N GLY A 58 -14.10 18.21 -25.31
CA GLY A 58 -12.98 17.33 -25.63
C GLY A 58 -11.75 17.57 -24.77
N ALA A 59 -11.42 18.83 -24.46
CA ALA A 59 -10.31 19.18 -23.58
C ALA A 59 -10.54 18.73 -22.14
N TYR A 60 -11.74 18.98 -21.58
CA TYR A 60 -12.11 18.49 -20.26
C TYR A 60 -12.14 16.96 -20.20
N GLY A 61 -12.68 16.29 -21.21
CA GLY A 61 -12.72 14.83 -21.26
C GLY A 61 -11.31 14.21 -21.29
N ARG A 62 -10.36 14.83 -22.00
CA ARG A 62 -8.94 14.40 -21.99
C ARG A 62 -8.28 14.64 -20.63
N ALA A 63 -8.51 15.79 -20.02
CA ALA A 63 -7.96 16.10 -18.69
C ALA A 63 -8.50 15.13 -17.63
N ASP A 64 -9.81 14.85 -17.63
CA ASP A 64 -10.46 13.91 -16.71
C ASP A 64 -9.93 12.48 -16.90
N ALA A 65 -9.79 12.01 -18.15
CA ALA A 65 -9.21 10.71 -18.44
C ALA A 65 -7.75 10.60 -17.98
N ALA A 66 -6.95 11.66 -18.17
CA ALA A 66 -5.56 11.72 -17.72
C ALA A 66 -5.45 11.70 -16.19
N HIS A 67 -6.35 12.39 -15.49
CA HIS A 67 -6.43 12.35 -14.03
C HIS A 67 -6.73 10.95 -13.50
N LYS A 68 -7.76 10.29 -14.07
CA LYS A 68 -8.15 8.94 -13.67
C LYS A 68 -7.02 7.93 -13.88
N ASP A 69 -6.39 7.93 -15.05
CA ASP A 69 -5.26 7.05 -15.34
C ASP A 69 -4.06 7.32 -14.43
N ALA A 70 -3.76 8.59 -14.12
CA ALA A 70 -2.69 8.93 -13.19
C ALA A 70 -2.99 8.46 -11.75
N ASP A 71 -4.21 8.67 -11.26
CA ASP A 71 -4.63 8.24 -9.92
C ASP A 71 -4.59 6.71 -9.78
N GLU A 72 -5.10 5.97 -10.77
CA GLU A 72 -5.02 4.50 -10.79
C GLU A 72 -3.57 4.01 -10.76
N ARG A 73 -2.68 4.64 -11.53
CA ARG A 73 -1.24 4.31 -11.54
C ARG A 73 -0.60 4.61 -10.18
N ILE A 74 -0.90 5.76 -9.59
CA ILE A 74 -0.39 6.15 -8.28
C ILE A 74 -0.79 5.12 -7.23
N GLU A 75 -2.07 4.75 -7.16
CA GLU A 75 -2.55 3.79 -6.17
C GLU A 75 -1.95 2.40 -6.38
N LYS A 76 -1.85 1.94 -7.64
CA LYS A 76 -1.16 0.70 -7.99
C LYS A 76 0.28 0.66 -7.46
N TRP A 77 1.06 1.73 -7.70
CA TRP A 77 2.47 1.76 -7.29
C TRP A 77 2.65 1.96 -5.79
N LYS A 78 1.81 2.78 -5.13
CA LYS A 78 1.77 2.88 -3.66
C LYS A 78 1.49 1.52 -3.01
N TYR A 79 0.51 0.77 -3.51
CA TYR A 79 0.23 -0.58 -3.02
C TYR A 79 1.45 -1.49 -3.20
N ARG A 80 2.09 -1.44 -4.37
CA ARG A 80 3.27 -2.26 -4.68
C ARG A 80 4.45 -1.96 -3.76
N ILE A 81 4.75 -0.69 -3.53
CA ILE A 81 5.79 -0.22 -2.61
C ILE A 81 5.53 -0.75 -1.21
N ARG A 82 4.32 -0.53 -0.67
CA ARG A 82 3.92 -0.99 0.67
C ARG A 82 4.04 -2.50 0.82
N SER A 83 3.70 -3.25 -0.22
CA SER A 83 3.82 -4.71 -0.23
C SER A 83 5.29 -5.17 -0.18
N LEU A 84 6.17 -4.53 -0.96
CA LEU A 84 7.60 -4.83 -0.98
C LEU A 84 8.28 -4.45 0.34
N GLU A 85 7.99 -3.27 0.89
CA GLU A 85 8.53 -2.83 2.18
C GLU A 85 8.16 -3.80 3.31
N ARG A 86 6.91 -4.26 3.37
CA ARG A 86 6.50 -5.29 4.34
C ARG A 86 7.25 -6.61 4.18
N ARG A 87 7.55 -7.02 2.95
CA ARG A 87 8.29 -8.26 2.67
C ARG A 87 9.76 -8.12 3.05
N ILE A 88 10.39 -7.00 2.71
CA ILE A 88 11.77 -6.69 3.09
C ILE A 88 11.89 -6.65 4.62
N ALA A 89 11.02 -5.88 5.29
CA ALA A 89 11.00 -5.82 6.75
C ALA A 89 10.77 -7.20 7.39
N GLY A 90 9.94 -8.05 6.78
CA GLY A 90 9.74 -9.43 7.24
C GLY A 90 10.99 -10.30 7.09
N HIS A 91 11.79 -10.10 6.04
CA HIS A 91 13.05 -10.82 5.81
C HIS A 91 14.17 -10.33 6.72
N GLU A 92 14.27 -9.02 6.93
CA GLU A 92 15.29 -8.37 7.76
C GLU A 92 14.97 -8.43 9.26
N ARG A 93 13.75 -8.85 9.62
CA ARG A 93 13.34 -8.94 11.03
C ARG A 93 14.27 -9.89 11.77
N VAL A 94 14.80 -9.42 12.90
CA VAL A 94 15.47 -10.28 13.89
C VAL A 94 14.48 -11.35 14.33
N ARG A 95 14.85 -12.62 14.16
CA ARG A 95 14.01 -13.73 14.60
C ARG A 95 14.18 -13.89 16.10
N PHE A 96 13.07 -14.01 16.81
CA PHE A 96 13.12 -14.37 18.22
C PHE A 96 13.79 -15.74 18.39
N THR A 97 14.46 -15.89 19.51
CA THR A 97 14.96 -17.17 19.99
C THR A 97 14.02 -17.74 21.04
N ALA A 98 14.21 -19.02 21.39
CA ALA A 98 13.47 -19.61 22.50
C ALA A 98 13.76 -18.92 23.84
N ALA A 99 14.94 -18.30 23.99
CA ALA A 99 15.30 -17.54 25.18
C ALA A 99 14.47 -16.26 25.30
N ASP A 100 14.27 -15.53 24.21
CA ASP A 100 13.47 -14.29 24.17
C ASP A 100 12.00 -14.55 24.52
N LEU A 101 11.51 -15.76 24.22
CA LEU A 101 10.13 -16.16 24.48
C LEU A 101 9.93 -16.84 25.83
N LYS A 102 10.99 -17.02 26.63
CA LYS A 102 10.90 -17.66 27.94
C LYS A 102 10.12 -16.76 28.91
N GLY A 103 9.07 -17.31 29.52
CA GLY A 103 8.22 -16.57 30.47
C GLY A 103 7.18 -15.63 29.83
N VAL A 104 7.10 -15.62 28.50
CA VAL A 104 6.07 -14.87 27.77
C VAL A 104 4.70 -15.52 27.97
N THR A 105 3.67 -14.72 28.23
CA THR A 105 2.29 -15.21 28.36
C THR A 105 1.49 -15.15 27.07
N HIS A 106 1.83 -14.24 26.14
CA HIS A 106 1.14 -14.09 24.87
C HIS A 106 2.10 -13.83 23.71
N VAL A 107 1.85 -14.49 22.59
CA VAL A 107 2.55 -14.28 21.32
C VAL A 107 1.58 -13.83 20.24
N ARG A 108 2.05 -12.95 19.35
CA ARG A 108 1.32 -12.53 18.17
C ARG A 108 1.96 -13.14 16.94
N THR A 109 1.14 -13.72 16.06
CA THR A 109 1.58 -14.10 14.71
C THR A 109 1.19 -13.01 13.71
N SER A 110 0.42 -13.31 12.67
CA SER A 110 0.05 -12.36 11.62
C SER A 110 -0.92 -11.29 12.11
N THR A 111 -2.02 -11.71 12.74
CA THR A 111 -3.15 -10.83 13.06
C THR A 111 -3.65 -10.97 14.49
N THR A 112 -3.43 -12.11 15.14
CA THR A 112 -4.08 -12.45 16.41
C THR A 112 -3.06 -12.69 17.53
N TRP A 113 -3.36 -12.18 18.71
CA TRP A 113 -2.67 -12.53 19.95
C TRP A 113 -3.18 -13.87 20.47
N ARG A 114 -2.27 -14.77 20.82
CA ARG A 114 -2.59 -16.10 21.33
C ARG A 114 -1.87 -16.32 22.66
N LYS A 115 -2.57 -16.94 23.62
CA LYS A 115 -2.01 -17.28 24.92
C LYS A 115 -1.00 -18.43 24.76
N VAL A 116 0.19 -18.25 25.31
CA VAL A 116 1.25 -19.26 25.32
C VAL A 116 0.94 -20.30 26.40
N VAL A 117 1.03 -21.58 26.03
CA VAL A 117 0.92 -22.71 26.95
C VAL A 117 2.30 -23.23 27.31
N ARG A 118 3.17 -23.40 26.31
CA ARG A 118 4.58 -23.77 26.51
C ARG A 118 5.46 -23.27 25.38
N VAL A 119 6.73 -23.04 25.69
CA VAL A 119 7.77 -22.70 24.73
C VAL A 119 8.74 -23.87 24.64
N ASN A 120 8.95 -24.38 23.43
CA ASN A 120 9.95 -25.40 23.11
C ASN A 120 11.12 -24.73 22.37
N ALA A 121 12.20 -25.50 22.12
CA ALA A 121 13.39 -24.98 21.45
C ALA A 121 13.14 -24.37 20.05
N LYS A 122 12.17 -24.90 19.29
CA LYS A 122 11.88 -24.46 17.90
C LYS A 122 10.45 -23.96 17.68
N SER A 123 9.57 -24.13 18.67
CA SER A 123 8.15 -23.83 18.51
C SER A 123 7.51 -23.39 19.82
N VAL A 124 6.42 -22.65 19.71
CA VAL A 124 5.55 -22.24 20.81
C VAL A 124 4.23 -22.96 20.66
N THR A 125 3.77 -23.62 21.72
CA THR A 125 2.42 -24.15 21.79
C THR A 125 1.50 -23.07 22.37
N VAL A 126 0.42 -22.79 21.66
CA VAL A 126 -0.55 -21.76 22.03
C VAL A 126 -1.94 -22.35 22.23
N ALA A 127 -2.72 -21.74 23.11
CA ALA A 127 -4.12 -22.08 23.27
C ALA A 127 -4.92 -21.60 22.05
N THR A 128 -5.87 -22.42 21.62
CA THR A 128 -6.92 -22.00 20.68
C THR A 128 -8.20 -21.71 21.46
N PRO A 129 -9.23 -21.11 20.83
CA PRO A 129 -10.57 -21.00 21.44
C PRO A 129 -11.26 -22.36 21.65
N TYR A 130 -10.66 -23.45 21.19
CA TYR A 130 -11.18 -24.81 21.31
C TYR A 130 -10.37 -25.62 22.34
N SER A 131 -10.78 -26.86 22.57
CA SER A 131 -10.12 -27.78 23.53
C SER A 131 -8.72 -28.26 23.10
N TRP A 132 -8.24 -27.87 21.92
CA TRP A 132 -6.93 -28.28 21.40
C TRP A 132 -5.94 -27.13 21.34
N THR A 133 -4.65 -27.47 21.29
CA THR A 133 -3.55 -26.49 21.24
C THR A 133 -2.87 -26.50 19.88
N ASP A 134 -2.44 -25.33 19.43
CA ASP A 134 -1.77 -25.16 18.14
C ASP A 134 -0.27 -25.00 18.36
N ARG A 135 0.55 -25.43 17.39
CA ARG A 135 2.01 -25.32 17.43
C ARG A 135 2.49 -24.36 16.35
N ILE A 136 3.13 -23.30 16.80
CA ILE A 136 3.61 -22.21 15.95
C ILE A 136 5.14 -22.24 15.97
N ALA A 137 5.77 -22.18 14.81
CA ALA A 137 7.23 -22.10 14.74
C ALA A 137 7.70 -20.71 15.24
N ILE A 138 8.84 -20.65 15.93
CA ILE A 138 9.30 -19.40 16.56
C ILE A 138 9.52 -18.28 15.51
N ASP A 139 9.90 -18.64 14.29
CA ASP A 139 10.03 -17.72 13.16
C ASP A 139 8.71 -17.04 12.75
N GLN A 140 7.56 -17.65 13.04
CA GLN A 140 6.24 -17.07 12.78
C GLN A 140 5.79 -16.08 13.85
N VAL A 141 6.44 -16.05 15.03
CA VAL A 141 6.14 -15.09 16.09
C VAL A 141 6.60 -13.70 15.66
N ARG A 142 5.73 -12.70 15.76
CA ARG A 142 5.99 -11.31 15.35
C ARG A 142 6.17 -10.37 16.54
N GLU A 143 5.37 -10.56 17.58
CA GLU A 143 5.44 -9.79 18.81
C GLU A 143 5.22 -10.75 19.98
N HIS A 144 5.74 -10.39 21.15
CA HIS A 144 5.48 -11.10 22.38
C HIS A 144 5.21 -10.10 23.50
N ARG A 145 4.44 -10.53 24.50
CA ARG A 145 4.20 -9.73 25.71
C ARG A 145 4.02 -10.62 26.92
N THR A 146 4.37 -10.06 28.07
CA THR A 146 4.09 -10.65 29.38
C THR A 146 3.03 -9.77 30.02
N VAL A 147 1.84 -10.33 30.18
CA VAL A 147 0.78 -9.73 30.99
C VAL A 147 0.93 -10.29 32.39
N THR A 148 1.32 -9.44 33.34
CA THR A 148 1.26 -9.74 34.77
C THR A 148 -0.21 -9.61 35.19
N SER A 149 -0.80 -10.72 35.62
CA SER A 149 -2.12 -10.74 36.26
C SER A 149 -2.05 -10.20 37.67
#